data_AF-A0A2Z6QTU5-F1
#
_entry.id   AF-A0A2Z6QTU5-F1
#
_cell.length_a   1.000
_cell.length_b   1.000
_cell.length_c   1.000
_cell.angle_alpha   90.00
_cell.angle_beta   90.00
_cell.angle_gamma   90.00
#
_symmetry.space_group_name_H-M   'P 1'
#
loop_
_entity.id
_entity.type
_entity.pdbx_description
1 polymer ?
#
loop_
_entity_poly.entity_id
_entity_poly.type
_entity_poly.pdbx_seq_one_letter_code
_entity_poly.pdbx_strand_id
1 'polypeptide(L)'
;MLISKITINYITFPVVKLALLGKYVRLDEEVEVAAKKVLRVKDLITSGVYINTLTNFEDATQVIPTLTLVSLYYFCTKNEDRDDAVCAKNENGDDEFRTKNENAVAKILKNIFHTEDYFDTGSNDGKAFEKFHMNWELLCRALRGSKNVDLHKIYGLPSQELEIVNQRKNIVKLQGDIEFPPNGDILDIKGNVIEDQDLEKYMFVPIKSNNSGFEMTMFEKKANGRGYIAINIECRFSWPDSETTLSNKDIVDKYNHMKTKYLPHVKSKPQMVRRSKGSEVELIDSRTCIGKLGMGIEDIYLILVVWRNIGTLSREVMDNENIIVVKKENLEKIYSPSLVSRPQFYGYIRRIIEN
;
A
#
# COMPACT_ATOMS: atom_id res chain seq x y z
N MET A 1 20.43 27.43 -12.18
CA MET A 1 20.82 26.04 -12.50
C MET A 1 20.02 25.61 -13.72
N LEU A 2 20.64 25.53 -14.91
CA LEU A 2 20.01 25.05 -16.15
C LEU A 2 19.73 23.54 -16.02
N ILE A 3 18.64 23.16 -15.36
CA ILE A 3 17.97 21.93 -15.72
C ILE A 3 17.29 22.27 -17.04
N SER A 4 17.91 21.84 -18.14
CA SER A 4 17.52 22.25 -19.48
C SER A 4 16.01 22.04 -19.69
N LYS A 5 15.33 22.97 -20.38
CA LYS A 5 13.94 22.82 -20.85
C LYS A 5 13.71 21.47 -21.57
N ILE A 6 14.77 20.83 -22.07
CA ILE A 6 14.75 19.56 -22.81
C ILE A 6 14.52 18.37 -21.86
N THR A 7 15.16 18.35 -20.68
CA THR A 7 15.04 17.23 -19.72
C THR A 7 13.63 17.15 -19.11
N ILE A 8 13.02 18.30 -18.88
CA ILE A 8 11.70 18.42 -18.23
C ILE A 8 10.59 17.77 -19.06
N ASN A 9 10.71 17.81 -20.39
CA ASN A 9 9.75 17.19 -21.31
C ASN A 9 9.77 15.66 -21.28
N TYR A 10 10.76 15.04 -20.64
CA TYR A 10 10.85 13.58 -20.53
C TYR A 10 10.21 13.02 -19.26
N ILE A 11 9.81 13.88 -18.32
CA ILE A 11 9.19 13.49 -17.07
C ILE A 11 7.69 13.25 -17.31
N THR A 12 7.38 12.04 -17.76
CA THR A 12 6.02 11.55 -18.02
C THR A 12 5.65 10.42 -17.07
N PHE A 13 4.37 10.07 -17.04
CA PHE A 13 3.92 8.98 -16.16
C PHE A 13 4.55 7.62 -16.46
N PRO A 14 4.73 7.16 -17.71
CA PRO A 14 5.45 5.91 -17.98
C PRO A 14 6.86 5.91 -17.37
N VAL A 15 7.59 7.02 -17.51
CA VAL A 15 8.93 7.22 -16.93
C VAL A 15 8.88 7.19 -15.40
N VAL A 16 7.94 7.89 -14.80
CA VAL A 16 7.81 7.93 -13.33
C VAL A 16 7.39 6.57 -12.78
N LYS A 17 6.42 5.91 -13.43
CA LYS A 17 5.93 4.59 -13.08
C LYS A 17 7.04 3.54 -13.13
N LEU A 18 7.89 3.56 -14.17
CA LEU A 18 8.99 2.60 -14.29
C LEU A 18 9.91 2.65 -13.06
N ALA A 19 10.31 3.84 -12.64
CA ALA A 19 11.17 4.03 -11.48
C ALA A 19 10.48 3.71 -10.15
N LEU A 20 9.21 4.09 -10.00
CA LEU A 20 8.44 3.82 -8.78
C LEU A 20 8.09 2.33 -8.60
N LEU A 21 8.09 1.53 -9.67
CA LEU A 21 7.97 0.08 -9.56
C LEU A 21 9.22 -0.58 -8.97
N GLY A 22 10.38 0.11 -8.97
CA GLY A 22 11.59 -0.32 -8.27
C GLY A 22 12.19 -1.64 -8.76
N LYS A 23 11.97 -2.00 -10.03
CA LYS A 23 12.47 -3.26 -10.62
C LYS A 23 13.75 -3.03 -11.41
N TYR A 24 14.56 -4.07 -11.55
CA TYR A 24 15.65 -4.09 -12.52
C TYR A 24 15.08 -4.02 -13.94
N VAL A 25 15.64 -3.13 -14.75
CA VAL A 25 15.30 -2.93 -16.16
C VAL A 25 16.58 -2.89 -16.98
N ARG A 26 16.48 -3.25 -18.26
CA ARG A 26 17.65 -3.18 -19.15
C ARG A 26 17.93 -1.73 -19.56
N LEU A 27 19.21 -1.39 -19.73
CA LEU A 27 19.62 -0.06 -20.18
C LEU A 27 19.07 0.32 -21.57
N ASP A 28 18.79 -0.67 -22.42
CA ASP A 28 18.21 -0.50 -23.75
C ASP A 28 16.68 -0.61 -23.79
N GLU A 29 16.01 -0.81 -22.64
CA GLU A 29 14.56 -0.80 -22.54
C GLU A 29 13.99 0.56 -22.94
N GLU A 30 12.96 0.56 -23.79
CA GLU A 30 12.36 1.77 -24.36
C GLU A 30 11.15 2.22 -23.54
N VAL A 31 11.07 3.52 -23.29
CA VAL A 31 10.02 4.16 -22.50
C VAL A 31 9.41 5.30 -23.30
N GLU A 32 8.09 5.38 -23.35
CA GLU A 32 7.37 6.50 -23.96
C GLU A 32 7.58 7.77 -23.13
N VAL A 33 8.14 8.81 -23.75
CA VAL A 33 8.44 10.10 -23.09
C VAL A 33 7.63 11.26 -23.65
N ALA A 34 6.98 11.08 -24.79
CA ALA A 34 5.99 12.00 -25.36
C ALA A 34 5.22 11.26 -26.47
N ALA A 35 4.17 11.89 -27.01
CA ALA A 35 3.45 11.36 -28.17
C ALA A 35 4.44 11.05 -29.30
N LYS A 36 4.52 9.78 -29.70
CA LYS A 36 5.42 9.25 -30.75
C LYS A 36 6.92 9.44 -30.47
N LYS A 37 7.32 9.67 -29.21
CA LYS A 37 8.73 9.74 -28.82
C LYS A 37 9.02 8.73 -27.71
N VAL A 38 9.98 7.85 -27.99
CA VAL A 38 10.53 6.88 -27.03
C VAL A 38 11.99 7.21 -26.77
N LEU A 39 12.45 6.96 -25.55
CA LEU A 39 13.86 7.01 -25.16
C LEU A 39 14.23 5.72 -24.46
N ARG A 40 15.52 5.36 -24.50
CA ARG A 40 16.01 4.21 -23.73
C ARG A 40 16.31 4.65 -22.30
N VAL A 41 16.30 3.70 -21.36
CA VAL A 41 16.66 3.95 -19.95
C VAL A 41 18.02 4.63 -19.84
N LYS A 42 19.03 4.20 -20.62
CA LYS A 42 20.34 4.88 -20.65
C LYS A 42 20.27 6.35 -21.05
N ASP A 43 19.39 6.71 -21.98
CA ASP A 43 19.23 8.10 -22.45
C ASP A 43 18.54 8.95 -21.37
N LEU A 44 17.59 8.35 -20.64
CA LEU A 44 16.95 8.97 -19.48
C LEU A 44 17.93 9.22 -18.33
N ILE A 45 18.90 8.30 -18.11
CA ILE A 45 20.02 8.51 -17.18
C ILE A 45 20.91 9.66 -17.67
N THR A 46 21.37 9.62 -18.93
CA THR A 46 22.21 10.69 -19.51
C THR A 46 21.52 12.06 -19.47
N SER A 47 20.20 12.09 -19.59
CA SER A 47 19.42 13.33 -19.52
C SER A 47 19.28 13.91 -18.10
N GLY A 48 19.58 13.13 -17.05
CA GLY A 48 19.42 13.51 -15.65
C GLY A 48 18.01 13.29 -15.07
N VAL A 49 17.14 12.57 -15.79
CA VAL A 49 15.81 12.17 -15.26
C VAL A 49 15.98 11.08 -14.20
N TYR A 50 16.79 10.08 -14.52
CA TYR A 50 17.16 9.01 -13.59
C TYR A 50 18.59 9.20 -13.05
N ILE A 51 18.80 8.74 -11.81
CA ILE A 51 20.08 8.47 -11.20
C ILE A 51 20.34 6.98 -11.34
N ASN A 52 21.58 6.62 -11.65
CA ASN A 52 22.00 5.22 -11.60
C ASN A 52 22.18 4.79 -10.13
N THR A 53 21.32 3.92 -9.62
CA THR A 53 21.56 3.29 -8.32
C THR A 53 22.47 2.08 -8.52
N LEU A 54 23.64 2.14 -7.87
CA LEU A 54 24.75 1.18 -7.84
C LEU A 54 24.43 -0.22 -8.41
N THR A 55 24.88 -0.48 -9.63
CA THR A 55 24.97 -1.83 -10.18
C THR A 55 26.26 -2.46 -9.69
N ASN A 56 26.22 -3.69 -9.18
CA ASN A 56 27.43 -4.49 -9.05
C ASN A 56 28.10 -4.56 -10.43
N PHE A 57 29.44 -4.52 -10.47
CA PHE A 57 30.23 -4.48 -11.72
C PHE A 57 29.90 -5.62 -12.70
N GLU A 58 29.27 -6.70 -12.23
CA GLU A 58 28.88 -7.87 -13.00
C GLU A 58 27.54 -7.69 -13.77
N ASP A 59 26.72 -6.68 -13.45
CA ASP A 59 25.43 -6.40 -14.10
C ASP A 59 25.45 -5.13 -14.98
N ALA A 60 26.44 -5.02 -15.88
CA ALA A 60 26.66 -3.83 -16.73
C ALA A 60 25.53 -3.50 -17.73
N THR A 61 24.41 -4.24 -17.72
CA THR A 61 23.31 -4.07 -18.69
C THR A 61 21.96 -3.76 -18.06
N GLN A 62 21.84 -3.81 -16.72
CA GLN A 62 20.58 -3.60 -16.01
C GLN A 62 20.74 -2.61 -14.86
N VAL A 63 19.69 -1.86 -14.55
CA VAL A 63 19.68 -0.87 -13.46
C VAL A 63 18.32 -0.90 -12.76
N ILE A 64 18.26 -0.43 -11.52
CA ILE A 64 17.00 0.05 -10.94
C ILE A 64 16.92 1.55 -11.23
N PRO A 65 16.00 2.01 -12.09
CA PRO A 65 15.86 3.43 -12.39
C PRO A 65 15.37 4.16 -11.15
N THR A 66 16.11 5.18 -10.74
CA THR A 66 15.76 6.00 -9.58
C THR A 66 15.56 7.42 -10.03
N LEU A 67 14.39 8.01 -9.77
CA LEU A 67 14.13 9.39 -10.16
C LEU A 67 15.00 10.35 -9.35
N THR A 68 15.46 11.42 -10.00
CA THR A 68 15.99 12.57 -9.26
C THR A 68 14.88 13.25 -8.46
N LEU A 69 15.22 13.88 -7.33
CA LEU A 69 14.28 14.71 -6.55
C LEU A 69 13.61 15.78 -7.41
N VAL A 70 14.35 16.37 -8.35
CA VAL A 70 13.82 17.33 -9.32
C VAL A 70 12.75 16.69 -10.19
N SER A 71 13.00 15.49 -10.71
CA SER A 71 12.03 14.80 -11.58
C SER A 71 10.74 14.44 -10.83
N LEU A 72 10.86 13.97 -9.59
CA LEU A 72 9.72 13.71 -8.72
C LEU A 72 8.92 14.98 -8.43
N TYR A 73 9.60 16.06 -8.02
CA TYR A 73 8.95 17.34 -7.71
C TYR A 73 8.25 17.95 -8.93
N TYR A 74 8.91 17.90 -10.09
CA TYR A 74 8.31 18.39 -11.34
C TYR A 74 7.08 17.57 -11.73
N PHE A 75 7.13 16.24 -11.64
CA PHE A 75 5.98 15.38 -11.91
C PHE A 75 4.79 15.72 -10.99
N CYS A 76 5.08 15.91 -9.69
CA CYS A 76 4.07 16.24 -8.70
C CYS A 76 3.40 17.61 -8.96
N THR A 77 4.17 18.64 -9.28
CA THR A 77 3.66 20.01 -9.50
C THR A 77 2.91 20.16 -10.83
N LYS A 78 3.37 19.51 -11.90
CA LYS A 78 2.70 19.58 -13.22
C LYS A 78 1.28 18.99 -13.21
N ASN A 79 1.03 18.02 -12.34
CA ASN A 79 -0.23 17.27 -12.27
C ASN A 79 -1.10 17.65 -11.06
N GLU A 80 -0.86 18.82 -10.47
CA GLU A 80 -1.48 19.30 -9.22
C GLU A 80 -2.95 19.71 -9.34
N ASP A 81 -3.37 20.21 -10.51
CA ASP A 81 -4.64 20.97 -10.64
C ASP A 81 -5.62 20.42 -11.69
N ARG A 82 -5.65 19.10 -11.90
CA ARG A 82 -6.61 18.47 -12.83
C ARG A 82 -7.60 17.56 -12.10
N ASP A 83 -8.07 17.98 -10.93
CA ASP A 83 -9.11 17.25 -10.18
C ASP A 83 -10.48 17.25 -10.94
N ASP A 84 -10.67 18.14 -11.93
CA ASP A 84 -11.91 18.26 -12.75
C ASP A 84 -11.71 18.06 -14.28
N ALA A 85 -10.84 17.15 -14.72
CA ALA A 85 -10.89 16.71 -16.13
C ALA A 85 -12.08 15.75 -16.34
N VAL A 86 -13.28 16.34 -16.42
CA VAL A 86 -14.36 15.82 -17.25
C VAL A 86 -13.77 15.68 -18.65
N CYS A 87 -13.58 14.43 -19.07
CA CYS A 87 -13.48 13.99 -20.46
C CYS A 87 -12.90 15.03 -21.43
N ALA A 88 -11.62 15.40 -21.30
CA ALA A 88 -10.92 16.08 -22.39
C ALA A 88 -10.62 15.02 -23.45
N LYS A 89 -11.58 14.81 -24.35
CA LYS A 89 -11.34 14.08 -25.59
C LYS A 89 -10.19 14.75 -26.33
N ASN A 90 -9.24 13.95 -26.81
CA ASN A 90 -8.25 14.45 -27.76
C ASN A 90 -8.95 14.86 -29.08
N GLU A 91 -8.22 15.49 -30.00
CA GLU A 91 -8.73 15.89 -31.33
C GLU A 91 -9.32 14.72 -32.14
N ASN A 92 -9.14 13.47 -31.69
CA ASN A 92 -9.60 12.24 -32.32
C ASN A 92 -10.76 11.55 -31.57
N GLY A 93 -11.24 12.10 -30.45
CA GLY A 93 -12.42 11.60 -29.75
C GLY A 93 -12.22 10.44 -28.75
N ASP A 94 -10.98 10.04 -28.45
CA ASP A 94 -10.68 8.93 -27.52
C ASP A 94 -10.70 9.36 -26.04
N ASP A 95 -11.12 8.45 -25.15
CA ASP A 95 -11.30 8.72 -23.72
C ASP A 95 -9.97 8.90 -22.96
N GLU A 96 -9.94 9.97 -22.15
CA GLU A 96 -8.86 10.47 -21.32
C GLU A 96 -8.60 9.62 -20.04
N PHE A 97 -8.40 8.31 -20.19
CA PHE A 97 -8.19 7.43 -19.02
C PHE A 97 -6.79 7.60 -18.38
N ARG A 98 -5.81 8.13 -19.14
CA ARG A 98 -4.42 8.33 -18.69
C ARG A 98 -4.32 9.35 -17.54
N THR A 99 -4.99 10.51 -17.63
CA THR A 99 -4.78 11.63 -16.68
C THR A 99 -5.29 11.37 -15.26
N LYS A 100 -6.38 10.60 -15.08
CA LYS A 100 -6.93 10.32 -13.73
C LYS A 100 -6.01 9.49 -12.84
N ASN A 101 -5.23 8.58 -13.41
CA ASN A 101 -4.23 7.80 -12.66
C ASN A 101 -2.96 8.62 -12.41
N GLU A 102 -2.56 9.46 -13.36
CA GLU A 102 -1.40 10.35 -13.23
C GLU A 102 -1.58 11.35 -12.08
N ASN A 103 -2.72 12.04 -12.05
CA ASN A 103 -3.05 13.01 -11.00
C ASN A 103 -3.13 12.32 -9.62
N ALA A 104 -3.68 11.11 -9.59
CA ALA A 104 -3.75 10.32 -8.37
C ALA A 104 -2.38 9.96 -7.82
N VAL A 105 -1.49 9.47 -8.69
CA VAL A 105 -0.12 9.12 -8.31
C VAL A 105 0.62 10.38 -7.86
N ALA A 106 0.49 11.51 -8.56
CA ALA A 106 1.07 12.79 -8.15
C ALA A 106 0.58 13.22 -6.75
N LYS A 107 -0.72 13.12 -6.48
CA LYS A 107 -1.31 13.44 -5.17
C LYS A 107 -0.82 12.53 -4.06
N ILE A 108 -0.72 11.22 -4.31
CA ILE A 108 -0.18 10.24 -3.35
C ILE A 108 1.29 10.53 -3.07
N LEU A 109 2.11 10.78 -4.10
CA LEU A 109 3.53 11.11 -3.94
C LEU A 109 3.72 12.37 -3.08
N LYS A 110 2.91 13.41 -3.28
CA LYS A 110 2.93 14.59 -2.40
C LYS A 110 2.64 14.24 -0.96
N ASN A 111 1.62 13.43 -0.70
CA ASN A 111 1.30 13.01 0.66
C ASN A 111 2.45 12.21 1.30
N ILE A 112 3.14 11.37 0.53
CA ILE A 112 4.34 10.66 0.96
C ILE A 112 5.42 11.69 1.36
N PHE A 113 5.75 12.64 0.49
CA PHE A 113 6.78 13.65 0.77
C PHE A 113 6.45 14.53 1.98
N HIS A 114 5.19 14.97 2.14
CA HIS A 114 4.78 15.72 3.33
C HIS A 114 4.88 14.88 4.61
N THR A 115 4.71 13.56 4.52
CA THR A 115 4.84 12.66 5.67
C THR A 115 6.32 12.39 5.98
N GLU A 116 7.17 12.32 4.97
CA GLU A 116 8.62 12.11 5.12
C GLU A 116 9.29 13.20 5.96
N ASP A 117 8.89 14.47 5.78
CA ASP A 117 9.41 15.58 6.58
C ASP A 117 9.17 15.41 8.10
N TYR A 118 8.12 14.66 8.49
CA TYR A 118 7.86 14.37 9.91
C TYR A 118 8.82 13.34 10.51
N PHE A 119 9.40 12.44 9.73
CA PHE A 119 10.39 11.49 10.26
C PHE A 119 11.65 12.20 10.75
N ASP A 120 12.02 13.30 10.11
CA ASP A 120 13.20 14.09 10.48
C ASP A 120 13.00 14.81 11.82
N THR A 121 11.76 14.93 12.33
CA THR A 121 11.45 15.61 13.61
C THR A 121 11.54 14.71 14.85
N GLY A 122 11.86 13.43 14.70
CA GLY A 122 12.22 12.54 15.83
C GLY A 122 11.07 11.99 16.67
N SER A 123 9.80 12.20 16.30
CA SER A 123 8.67 11.51 16.97
C SER A 123 8.71 10.02 16.67
N ASN A 124 8.82 9.19 17.71
CA ASN A 124 8.83 7.72 17.63
C ASN A 124 7.47 7.09 17.96
N ASP A 125 6.38 7.85 17.80
CA ASP A 125 5.02 7.35 18.05
C ASP A 125 4.49 6.43 16.93
N GLY A 126 5.30 6.15 15.90
CA GLY A 126 4.97 5.28 14.78
C GLY A 126 4.01 5.91 13.75
N LYS A 127 3.36 7.02 14.06
CA LYS A 127 2.31 7.63 13.24
C LYS A 127 2.80 8.16 11.90
N ALA A 128 4.03 8.66 11.83
CA ALA A 128 4.64 9.05 10.55
C ALA A 128 4.84 7.83 9.64
N PHE A 129 5.29 6.70 10.22
CA PHE A 129 5.48 5.45 9.49
C PHE A 129 4.16 4.83 9.04
N GLU A 130 3.13 4.84 9.89
CA GLU A 130 1.77 4.45 9.52
C GLU A 130 1.27 5.26 8.30
N LYS A 131 1.38 6.59 8.36
CA LYS A 131 0.94 7.47 7.26
C LYS A 131 1.76 7.25 5.98
N PHE A 132 3.05 7.00 6.10
CA PHE A 132 3.91 6.70 4.97
C PHE A 132 3.47 5.39 4.30
N HIS A 133 3.36 4.32 5.09
CA HIS A 133 2.99 3.00 4.59
C HIS A 133 1.58 3.00 3.99
N MET A 134 0.63 3.69 4.62
CA MET A 134 -0.71 3.92 4.08
C MET A 134 -0.67 4.52 2.67
N ASN A 135 0.11 5.59 2.46
CA ASN A 135 0.21 6.18 1.12
C ASN A 135 1.00 5.28 0.15
N TRP A 136 2.00 4.54 0.62
CA TRP A 136 2.69 3.53 -0.19
C TRP A 136 1.75 2.43 -0.68
N GLU A 137 0.82 1.95 0.16
CA GLU A 137 -0.17 0.94 -0.22
C GLU A 137 -1.08 1.41 -1.37
N LEU A 138 -1.49 2.69 -1.33
CA LEU A 138 -2.26 3.30 -2.42
C LEU A 138 -1.42 3.48 -3.68
N LEU A 139 -0.17 3.92 -3.51
CA LEU A 139 0.76 4.11 -4.62
C LEU A 139 1.01 2.78 -5.34
N CYS A 140 1.31 1.72 -4.58
CA CYS A 140 1.53 0.38 -5.09
C CYS A 140 0.34 -0.12 -5.93
N ARG A 141 -0.89 0.08 -5.43
CA ARG A 141 -2.13 -0.26 -6.15
C ARG A 141 -2.34 0.58 -7.41
N ALA A 142 -2.06 1.87 -7.36
CA ALA A 142 -2.21 2.79 -8.49
C ALA A 142 -1.17 2.53 -9.61
N LEU A 143 0.03 2.08 -9.25
CA LEU A 143 1.09 1.77 -10.21
C LEU A 143 0.89 0.40 -10.86
N ARG A 144 0.41 -0.61 -10.12
CA ARG A 144 0.18 -1.95 -10.65
C ARG A 144 -0.99 -1.96 -11.62
N GLY A 145 -0.73 -2.36 -12.87
CA GLY A 145 -1.75 -2.49 -13.92
C GLY A 145 -2.40 -3.86 -14.00
N SER A 146 -1.89 -4.86 -13.26
CA SER A 146 -2.47 -6.20 -13.25
C SER A 146 -3.77 -6.19 -12.46
N LYS A 147 -4.82 -6.80 -13.03
CA LYS A 147 -6.13 -6.93 -12.38
C LYS A 147 -6.06 -7.82 -11.13
N ASN A 148 -5.23 -8.86 -11.18
CA ASN A 148 -5.02 -9.79 -10.06
C ASN A 148 -3.57 -9.69 -9.59
N VAL A 149 -3.37 -9.91 -8.29
CA VAL A 149 -2.05 -9.90 -7.67
C VAL A 149 -2.03 -10.85 -6.48
N ASP A 150 -0.95 -11.61 -6.34
CA ASP A 150 -0.69 -12.40 -5.13
C ASP A 150 -0.37 -11.46 -3.96
N LEU A 151 -1.08 -11.63 -2.84
CA LEU A 151 -0.96 -10.78 -1.66
C LEU A 151 0.48 -10.74 -1.12
N HIS A 152 1.17 -11.88 -1.04
CA HIS A 152 2.53 -11.97 -0.53
C HIS A 152 3.53 -11.27 -1.46
N LYS A 153 3.32 -11.35 -2.78
CA LYS A 153 4.11 -10.62 -3.77
C LYS A 153 3.95 -9.10 -3.70
N ILE A 154 2.88 -8.58 -3.08
CA ILE A 154 2.79 -7.13 -2.80
C ILE A 154 3.91 -6.72 -1.83
N TYR A 155 4.16 -7.55 -0.82
CA TYR A 155 5.10 -7.30 0.26
C TYR A 155 6.50 -7.90 0.05
N GLY A 156 6.83 -8.28 -1.19
CA GLY A 156 8.17 -8.80 -1.51
C GLY A 156 8.45 -10.16 -0.85
N LEU A 157 7.41 -10.94 -0.59
CA LEU A 157 7.47 -12.30 -0.05
C LEU A 157 7.24 -13.33 -1.17
N PRO A 158 7.68 -14.59 -0.98
CA PRO A 158 7.35 -15.69 -1.90
C PRO A 158 5.83 -15.83 -2.09
N SER A 159 5.42 -16.20 -3.30
CA SER A 159 4.00 -16.45 -3.60
C SER A 159 3.42 -17.52 -2.67
N GLN A 160 2.16 -17.35 -2.28
CA GLN A 160 1.35 -18.39 -1.62
C GLN A 160 0.01 -18.61 -2.34
N GLU A 161 -0.12 -18.17 -3.59
CA GLU A 161 -1.29 -18.38 -4.44
C GLU A 161 -2.59 -17.70 -3.94
N LEU A 162 -2.50 -16.85 -2.92
CA LEU A 162 -3.59 -15.99 -2.49
C LEU A 162 -3.68 -14.75 -3.41
N GLU A 163 -4.38 -14.91 -4.52
CA GLU A 163 -4.63 -13.83 -5.46
C GLU A 163 -5.84 -12.98 -5.07
N ILE A 164 -5.65 -11.67 -5.03
CA ILE A 164 -6.68 -10.65 -4.83
C ILE A 164 -6.87 -9.82 -6.09
N VAL A 165 -8.04 -9.23 -6.24
CA VAL A 165 -8.30 -8.21 -7.27
C VAL A 165 -7.63 -6.91 -6.83
N ASN A 166 -6.61 -6.47 -7.57
CA ASN A 166 -5.93 -5.21 -7.35
C ASN A 166 -6.81 -4.07 -7.87
N GLN A 167 -7.19 -3.17 -6.96
CA GLN A 167 -7.98 -2.00 -7.30
C GLN A 167 -7.46 -0.77 -6.56
N ARG A 168 -7.64 0.39 -7.18
CA ARG A 168 -7.34 1.66 -6.53
C ARG A 168 -8.32 1.89 -5.38
N LYS A 169 -7.80 2.42 -4.28
CA LYS A 169 -8.59 2.78 -3.10
C LYS A 169 -8.45 4.26 -2.75
N ASN A 170 -9.38 4.74 -1.94
CA ASN A 170 -9.32 6.02 -1.25
C ASN A 170 -9.11 5.81 0.24
N ILE A 171 -8.51 6.78 0.93
CA ILE A 171 -8.44 6.75 2.39
C ILE A 171 -9.76 7.28 2.93
N VAL A 172 -10.33 6.54 3.88
CA VAL A 172 -11.41 7.04 4.72
C VAL A 172 -11.00 6.93 6.17
N LYS A 173 -11.17 8.03 6.89
CA LYS A 173 -10.97 8.05 8.34
C LYS A 173 -12.30 7.76 9.01
N LEU A 174 -12.29 6.92 10.04
CA LEU A 174 -13.49 6.51 10.77
C LEU A 174 -13.78 7.44 11.95
N GLN A 175 -15.06 7.74 12.22
CA GLN A 175 -15.49 8.68 13.27
C GLN A 175 -15.52 8.09 14.69
N GLY A 176 -15.69 6.77 14.82
CA GLY A 176 -16.14 6.14 16.06
C GLY A 176 -15.05 5.62 17.00
N ASP A 177 -15.45 5.40 18.26
CA ASP A 177 -14.67 4.69 19.29
C ASP A 177 -14.52 3.18 19.01
N ILE A 178 -15.39 2.66 18.13
CA ILE A 178 -15.47 1.27 17.66
C ILE A 178 -15.21 1.29 16.16
N GLU A 179 -14.20 0.53 15.73
CA GLU A 179 -13.76 0.46 14.32
C GLU A 179 -14.88 -0.02 13.39
N PHE A 180 -15.51 -1.13 13.77
CA PHE A 180 -16.63 -1.72 13.06
C PHE A 180 -17.75 -2.04 14.06
N PRO A 181 -18.81 -1.23 14.10
CA PRO A 181 -19.91 -1.44 15.03
C PRO A 181 -20.68 -2.72 14.64
N PRO A 182 -20.94 -3.63 15.60
CA PRO A 182 -21.75 -4.83 15.32
C PRO A 182 -23.22 -4.48 15.05
N ASN A 183 -23.69 -3.35 15.59
CA ASN A 183 -25.01 -2.81 15.39
C ASN A 183 -24.86 -1.33 15.03
N GLY A 184 -24.90 -0.99 13.75
CA GLY A 184 -24.80 0.39 13.27
C GLY A 184 -24.04 0.53 11.97
N ASP A 185 -24.05 1.75 11.45
CA ASP A 185 -23.39 2.10 10.21
C ASP A 185 -21.90 2.39 10.43
N ILE A 186 -21.09 2.12 9.42
CA ILE A 186 -19.69 2.57 9.39
C ILE A 186 -19.69 4.02 8.94
N LEU A 187 -19.19 4.92 9.79
CA LEU A 187 -19.22 6.36 9.54
C LEU A 187 -17.82 6.90 9.26
N ASP A 188 -17.71 7.74 8.23
CA ASP A 188 -16.52 8.57 8.03
C ASP A 188 -16.44 9.70 9.08
N ILE A 189 -15.30 10.36 9.22
CA ILE A 189 -15.11 11.46 10.19
C ILE A 189 -16.11 12.63 10.05
N LYS A 190 -16.81 12.75 8.93
CA LYS A 190 -17.83 13.79 8.68
C LYS A 190 -19.24 13.31 9.05
N GLY A 191 -19.40 12.05 9.46
CA GLY A 191 -20.67 11.43 9.77
C GLY A 191 -21.41 10.84 8.56
N ASN A 192 -20.74 10.70 7.42
CA ASN A 192 -21.35 10.04 6.26
C ASN A 192 -21.29 8.53 6.41
N VAL A 193 -22.39 7.86 6.07
CA VAL A 193 -22.47 6.40 6.02
C VAL A 193 -21.64 5.86 4.87
N ILE A 194 -20.85 4.83 5.16
CA ILE A 194 -20.10 4.05 4.16
C ILE A 194 -20.92 2.79 3.85
N GLU A 195 -21.48 2.77 2.66
CA GLU A 195 -22.34 1.70 2.18
C GLU A 195 -21.56 0.40 1.90
N ASP A 196 -22.24 -0.75 1.97
CA ASP A 196 -21.62 -2.06 1.82
C ASP A 196 -20.99 -2.28 0.44
N GLN A 197 -21.62 -1.77 -0.62
CA GLN A 197 -21.09 -1.86 -1.99
C GLN A 197 -19.80 -1.05 -2.19
N ASP A 198 -19.48 -0.13 -1.29
CA ASP A 198 -18.32 0.76 -1.41
C ASP A 198 -17.15 0.35 -0.52
N LEU A 199 -17.30 -0.67 0.33
CA LEU A 199 -16.26 -1.13 1.25
C LEU A 199 -14.93 -1.44 0.53
N GLU A 200 -15.01 -2.00 -0.68
CA GLU A 200 -13.83 -2.36 -1.48
C GLU A 200 -13.09 -1.14 -2.05
N LYS A 201 -13.73 0.03 -2.08
CA LYS A 201 -13.15 1.29 -2.59
C LYS A 201 -12.29 2.00 -1.56
N TYR A 202 -12.30 1.55 -0.30
CA TYR A 202 -11.68 2.26 0.80
C TYR A 202 -10.58 1.48 1.51
N MET A 203 -9.60 2.23 1.98
CA MET A 203 -8.72 1.85 3.08
C MET A 203 -9.18 2.62 4.31
N PHE A 204 -9.59 1.88 5.33
CA PHE A 204 -10.16 2.38 6.56
C PHE A 204 -9.05 2.67 7.56
N VAL A 205 -9.05 3.90 8.06
CA VAL A 205 -8.08 4.37 9.06
C VAL A 205 -8.85 4.85 10.29
N PRO A 206 -8.70 4.19 11.44
CA PRO A 206 -9.30 4.64 12.68
C PRO A 206 -8.58 5.89 13.18
N ILE A 207 -9.33 6.87 13.67
CA ILE A 207 -8.74 8.06 14.31
C ILE A 207 -8.30 7.81 15.76
N LYS A 208 -8.76 6.70 16.35
CA LYS A 208 -8.47 6.33 17.73
C LYS A 208 -6.99 5.95 17.89
N SER A 209 -6.32 6.59 18.86
CA SER A 209 -4.89 6.39 19.12
C SER A 209 -4.53 5.03 19.72
N ASN A 210 -5.42 4.44 20.52
CA ASN A 210 -5.25 3.12 21.12
C ASN A 210 -6.23 2.13 20.51
N ASN A 211 -5.90 1.64 19.32
CA ASN A 211 -6.78 0.79 18.57
C ASN A 211 -6.36 -0.69 18.63
N SER A 212 -7.23 -1.52 19.21
CA SER A 212 -6.92 -2.94 19.43
C SER A 212 -7.19 -3.83 18.22
N GLY A 213 -8.00 -3.38 17.25
CA GLY A 213 -8.22 -4.14 16.02
C GLY A 213 -7.07 -3.94 15.03
N PHE A 214 -6.98 -2.78 14.40
CA PHE A 214 -6.04 -2.50 13.31
C PHE A 214 -5.62 -1.03 13.23
N GLU A 215 -4.48 -0.75 12.61
CA GLU A 215 -4.09 0.62 12.24
C GLU A 215 -4.67 1.01 10.86
N MET A 216 -4.76 0.04 9.94
CA MET A 216 -5.41 0.22 8.64
C MET A 216 -6.12 -1.08 8.24
N THR A 217 -7.27 -0.99 7.59
CA THR A 217 -7.97 -2.16 7.03
C THR A 217 -8.44 -1.92 5.61
N MET A 218 -8.38 -2.96 4.79
CA MET A 218 -8.96 -3.01 3.46
C MET A 218 -9.73 -4.31 3.27
N PHE A 219 -10.82 -4.24 2.50
CA PHE A 219 -11.49 -5.42 1.99
C PHE A 219 -11.14 -5.62 0.52
N GLU A 220 -10.77 -6.85 0.15
CA GLU A 220 -10.37 -7.18 -1.22
C GLU A 220 -11.11 -8.43 -1.68
N LYS A 221 -11.53 -8.41 -2.94
CA LYS A 221 -12.15 -9.58 -3.57
C LYS A 221 -11.08 -10.61 -3.91
N LYS A 222 -11.34 -11.88 -3.62
CA LYS A 222 -10.49 -12.99 -4.09
C LYS A 222 -10.57 -13.09 -5.62
N ALA A 223 -9.44 -13.25 -6.27
CA ALA A 223 -9.36 -13.34 -7.73
C ALA A 223 -10.14 -14.53 -8.31
N ASN A 224 -10.27 -15.62 -7.54
CA ASN A 224 -11.06 -16.80 -7.89
C ASN A 224 -12.60 -16.57 -7.84
N GLY A 225 -13.05 -15.37 -7.46
CA GLY A 225 -14.46 -15.01 -7.37
C GLY A 225 -15.20 -15.57 -6.15
N ARG A 226 -14.52 -16.29 -5.25
CA ARG A 226 -15.12 -16.97 -4.09
C ARG A 226 -15.08 -16.10 -2.81
N GLY A 227 -15.63 -14.89 -2.90
CA GLY A 227 -15.78 -13.99 -1.75
C GLY A 227 -14.64 -12.99 -1.57
N TYR A 228 -14.47 -12.53 -0.34
CA TYR A 228 -13.58 -11.43 0.05
C TYR A 228 -12.58 -11.86 1.12
N ILE A 229 -11.57 -11.05 1.33
CA ILE A 229 -10.69 -11.10 2.50
C ILE A 229 -10.61 -9.72 3.16
N ALA A 230 -10.33 -9.70 4.46
CA ALA A 230 -9.95 -8.50 5.19
C ALA A 230 -8.43 -8.48 5.37
N ILE A 231 -7.80 -7.42 4.88
CA ILE A 231 -6.37 -7.17 5.04
C ILE A 231 -6.22 -6.09 6.11
N ASN A 232 -5.74 -6.48 7.29
CA ASN A 232 -5.49 -5.58 8.41
C ASN A 232 -3.99 -5.33 8.49
N ILE A 233 -3.56 -4.08 8.39
CA ILE A 233 -2.15 -3.72 8.44
C ILE A 233 -1.84 -3.11 9.80
N GLU A 234 -0.78 -3.60 10.43
CA GLU A 234 -0.19 -3.06 11.65
C GLU A 234 1.29 -2.72 11.41
N CYS A 235 1.63 -1.45 11.57
CA CYS A 235 2.95 -0.92 11.42
C CYS A 235 3.70 -0.92 12.75
N ARG A 236 4.87 -1.56 12.78
CA ARG A 236 5.78 -1.59 13.93
C ARG A 236 7.09 -0.93 13.56
N PHE A 237 7.22 0.34 13.93
CA PHE A 237 8.43 1.13 13.69
C PHE A 237 9.25 1.27 14.97
N SER A 238 10.56 1.26 14.83
CA SER A 238 11.47 1.81 15.82
C SER A 238 12.71 2.36 15.12
N TRP A 239 13.30 3.42 15.68
CA TRP A 239 14.60 3.89 15.24
C TRP A 239 15.67 2.78 15.31
N PRO A 240 16.67 2.78 14.41
CA PRO A 240 17.73 1.77 14.38
C PRO A 240 18.50 1.59 15.70
N ASP A 241 18.54 2.63 16.54
CA ASP A 241 19.21 2.61 17.85
C ASP A 241 18.29 2.16 19.00
N SER A 242 17.03 1.79 18.71
CA SER A 242 16.10 1.27 19.71
C SER A 242 16.40 -0.19 20.06
N GLU A 243 16.55 -0.48 21.35
CA GLU A 243 16.75 -1.84 21.87
C GLU A 243 15.46 -2.69 21.88
N THR A 244 14.33 -2.08 21.56
CA THR A 244 13.04 -2.72 21.75
C THR A 244 12.82 -3.76 20.65
N THR A 245 12.51 -5.01 21.04
CA THR A 245 12.28 -6.13 20.10
C THR A 245 10.81 -6.52 20.10
N LEU A 246 10.25 -6.84 18.94
CA LEU A 246 8.87 -7.34 18.83
C LEU A 246 8.83 -8.84 19.16
N SER A 247 8.00 -9.24 20.13
CA SER A 247 7.93 -10.63 20.60
C SER A 247 6.81 -11.42 19.90
N ASN A 248 6.94 -12.76 19.86
CA ASN A 248 5.87 -13.63 19.34
C ASN A 248 4.54 -13.44 20.06
N LYS A 249 4.59 -13.24 21.38
CA LYS A 249 3.39 -13.01 22.18
C LYS A 249 2.64 -11.76 21.72
N ASP A 250 3.36 -10.66 21.47
CA ASP A 250 2.75 -9.41 21.00
C ASP A 250 2.02 -9.60 19.66
N ILE A 251 2.61 -10.41 18.76
CA ILE A 251 2.03 -10.71 17.44
C ILE A 251 0.77 -11.55 17.58
N VAL A 252 0.83 -12.64 18.34
CA VAL A 252 -0.30 -13.55 18.55
C VAL A 252 -1.45 -12.86 19.28
N ASP A 253 -1.14 -12.13 20.35
CA ASP A 253 -2.13 -11.36 21.10
C ASP A 253 -2.80 -10.32 20.21
N LYS A 254 -2.03 -9.58 19.38
CA LYS A 254 -2.60 -8.64 18.41
C LYS A 254 -3.53 -9.34 17.41
N TYR A 255 -3.10 -10.46 16.82
CA TYR A 255 -3.91 -11.23 15.87
C TYR A 255 -5.23 -11.71 16.51
N ASN A 256 -5.18 -12.20 17.74
CA ASN A 256 -6.38 -12.67 18.46
C ASN A 256 -7.33 -11.53 18.85
N HIS A 257 -6.80 -10.38 19.30
CA HIS A 257 -7.61 -9.20 19.58
C HIS A 257 -8.31 -8.69 18.32
N MET A 258 -7.58 -8.61 17.20
CA MET A 258 -8.13 -8.23 15.91
C MET A 258 -9.24 -9.19 15.48
N LYS A 259 -9.01 -10.51 15.49
CA LYS A 259 -10.06 -11.51 15.17
C LYS A 259 -11.32 -11.34 16.01
N THR A 260 -11.17 -11.00 17.28
CA THR A 260 -12.32 -10.78 18.18
C THR A 260 -13.22 -9.62 17.69
N LYS A 261 -12.64 -8.60 17.04
CA LYS A 261 -13.41 -7.51 16.42
C LYS A 261 -14.24 -7.96 15.22
N TYR A 262 -13.81 -9.00 14.52
CA TYR A 262 -14.49 -9.54 13.35
C TYR A 262 -15.55 -10.59 13.69
N LEU A 263 -15.57 -11.16 14.89
CA LEU A 263 -16.54 -12.20 15.28
C LEU A 263 -18.02 -11.84 15.01
N PRO A 264 -18.48 -10.59 15.21
CA PRO A 264 -19.85 -10.21 14.87
C PRO A 264 -20.13 -10.06 13.37
N HIS A 265 -19.09 -10.08 12.54
CA HIS A 265 -19.14 -9.78 11.12
C HIS A 265 -18.84 -10.98 10.22
N VAL A 266 -18.19 -12.03 10.73
CA VAL A 266 -17.86 -13.21 9.94
C VAL A 266 -18.91 -14.29 10.08
N LYS A 267 -19.01 -15.17 9.09
CA LYS A 267 -19.86 -16.36 9.18
C LYS A 267 -19.39 -17.22 10.35
N SER A 268 -20.25 -17.40 11.34
CA SER A 268 -20.11 -18.49 12.30
C SER A 268 -20.43 -19.83 11.62
N LYS A 269 -20.01 -20.97 12.20
CA LYS A 269 -20.41 -22.30 11.69
C LYS A 269 -21.94 -22.30 11.49
N PRO A 270 -22.46 -22.85 10.38
CA PRO A 270 -23.88 -22.78 10.06
C PRO A 270 -24.74 -23.24 11.24
N GLN A 271 -25.42 -22.30 11.89
CA GLN A 271 -26.48 -22.63 12.82
C GLN A 271 -27.74 -22.86 12.00
N MET A 272 -28.10 -24.13 11.86
CA MET A 272 -29.40 -24.53 11.33
C MET A 272 -30.46 -24.17 12.36
N VAL A 273 -31.29 -23.17 12.05
CA VAL A 273 -32.42 -22.80 12.90
C VAL A 273 -33.69 -23.32 12.28
N ARG A 274 -34.43 -24.13 13.03
CA ARG A 274 -35.79 -24.53 12.65
C ARG A 274 -36.73 -23.36 12.86
N ARG A 275 -37.34 -22.88 11.77
CA ARG A 275 -38.51 -22.01 11.87
C ARG A 275 -39.65 -22.79 12.51
N SER A 276 -40.59 -22.07 13.14
CA SER A 276 -41.83 -22.63 13.71
C SER A 276 -42.67 -23.43 12.71
N LYS A 277 -42.42 -23.27 11.40
CA LYS A 277 -43.05 -24.04 10.31
C LYS A 277 -42.20 -25.21 9.77
N GLY A 278 -41.14 -25.62 10.46
CA GLY A 278 -40.36 -26.83 10.15
C GLY A 278 -39.30 -26.70 9.06
N SER A 279 -39.11 -25.52 8.44
CA SER A 279 -37.96 -25.29 7.56
C SER A 279 -36.70 -24.98 8.36
N GLU A 280 -35.63 -25.70 8.06
CA GLU A 280 -34.27 -25.34 8.50
C GLU A 280 -33.75 -24.23 7.58
N VAL A 281 -33.35 -23.12 8.19
CA VAL A 281 -32.72 -22.01 7.48
C VAL A 281 -31.34 -21.79 8.09
N GLU A 282 -30.33 -21.72 7.24
CA GLU A 282 -28.98 -21.33 7.62
C GLU A 282 -29.02 -19.87 8.11
N LEU A 283 -28.65 -19.63 9.37
CA LEU A 283 -28.37 -18.28 9.85
C LEU A 283 -27.10 -17.79 9.16
N ILE A 284 -27.26 -17.02 8.09
CA ILE A 284 -26.18 -16.23 7.54
C ILE A 284 -26.11 -14.97 8.40
N ASP A 285 -25.00 -14.76 9.13
CA ASP A 285 -24.71 -13.56 9.94
C ASP A 285 -24.47 -12.30 9.05
N SER A 286 -25.23 -12.15 7.96
CA SER A 286 -25.16 -11.03 7.01
C SER A 286 -25.80 -9.73 7.55
N ARG A 287 -25.99 -9.61 8.86
CA ARG A 287 -26.72 -8.47 9.46
C ARG A 287 -25.90 -7.19 9.52
N THR A 288 -24.58 -7.31 9.46
CA THR A 288 -23.68 -6.15 9.48
C THR A 288 -23.22 -5.80 8.06
N CYS A 289 -22.81 -4.55 7.84
CA CYS A 289 -22.27 -4.08 6.57
C CYS A 289 -21.12 -4.97 6.06
N ILE A 290 -20.18 -5.33 6.94
CA ILE A 290 -19.07 -6.24 6.63
C ILE A 290 -19.53 -7.68 6.43
N GLY A 291 -20.55 -8.15 7.17
CA GLY A 291 -21.05 -9.51 7.06
C GLY A 291 -21.64 -9.85 5.69
N LYS A 292 -22.06 -8.83 4.93
CA LYS A 292 -22.48 -9.00 3.52
C LYS A 292 -21.35 -9.42 2.59
N LEU A 293 -20.08 -9.20 2.96
CA LEU A 293 -18.91 -9.71 2.23
C LEU A 293 -18.77 -11.24 2.35
N GLY A 294 -19.48 -11.85 3.30
CA GLY A 294 -19.60 -13.30 3.41
C GLY A 294 -18.31 -14.03 3.80
N MET A 295 -17.40 -13.33 4.47
CA MET A 295 -16.10 -13.82 4.96
C MET A 295 -16.24 -14.78 6.14
N GLY A 296 -15.35 -15.76 6.23
CA GLY A 296 -15.09 -16.54 7.44
C GLY A 296 -13.98 -15.92 8.30
N ILE A 297 -13.67 -16.55 9.44
CA ILE A 297 -12.58 -16.05 10.31
C ILE A 297 -11.20 -16.27 9.67
N GLU A 298 -11.10 -17.30 8.83
CA GLU A 298 -9.97 -17.67 7.99
C GLU A 298 -9.69 -16.68 6.85
N ASP A 299 -10.61 -15.74 6.60
CA ASP A 299 -10.46 -14.68 5.59
C ASP A 299 -9.89 -13.37 6.19
N ILE A 300 -9.54 -13.37 7.48
CA ILE A 300 -9.07 -12.19 8.21
C ILE A 300 -7.55 -12.27 8.35
N TYR A 301 -6.84 -11.50 7.54
CA TYR A 301 -5.38 -11.46 7.50
C TYR A 301 -4.84 -10.29 8.32
N LEU A 302 -3.76 -10.54 9.06
CA LEU A 302 -2.91 -9.54 9.69
C LEU A 302 -1.60 -9.43 8.93
N ILE A 303 -1.29 -8.23 8.45
CA ILE A 303 -0.02 -7.88 7.84
C ILE A 303 0.75 -7.00 8.81
N LEU A 304 1.83 -7.56 9.34
CA LEU A 304 2.73 -6.87 10.24
C LEU A 304 3.86 -6.25 9.44
N VAL A 305 3.85 -4.93 9.33
CA VAL A 305 4.86 -4.16 8.60
C VAL A 305 5.89 -3.69 9.60
N VAL A 306 7.03 -4.36 9.65
CA VAL A 306 7.97 -4.20 10.76
C VAL A 306 9.27 -3.55 10.30
N TRP A 307 9.42 -2.29 10.68
CA TRP A 307 10.66 -1.52 10.59
C TRP A 307 11.29 -1.39 11.99
N ARG A 308 11.40 -2.52 12.69
CA ARG A 308 11.92 -2.68 14.06
C ARG A 308 12.61 -4.04 14.18
N ASN A 309 13.45 -4.23 15.19
CA ASN A 309 14.03 -5.54 15.49
C ASN A 309 12.92 -6.56 15.85
N ILE A 310 12.94 -7.71 15.18
CA ILE A 310 12.06 -8.85 15.48
C ILE A 310 12.92 -9.96 16.08
N GLY A 311 12.44 -10.57 17.16
CA GLY A 311 13.06 -11.78 17.70
C GLY A 311 12.88 -12.99 16.77
N THR A 312 13.40 -14.15 17.18
CA THR A 312 13.13 -15.39 16.45
C THR A 312 11.63 -15.70 16.48
N LEU A 313 11.02 -15.80 15.29
CA LEU A 313 9.59 -16.11 15.18
C LEU A 313 9.33 -17.58 15.55
N SER A 314 8.29 -17.83 16.32
CA SER A 314 7.84 -19.17 16.69
C SER A 314 7.09 -19.83 15.53
N ARG A 315 6.96 -21.17 15.57
CA ARG A 315 6.13 -21.93 14.61
C ARG A 315 4.67 -21.45 14.60
N GLU A 316 4.13 -21.04 15.75
CA GLU A 316 2.77 -20.50 15.84
C GLU A 316 2.56 -19.26 14.95
N VAL A 317 3.58 -18.41 14.80
CA VAL A 317 3.54 -17.25 13.90
C VAL A 317 3.87 -17.64 12.47
N MET A 318 4.90 -18.46 12.26
CA MET A 318 5.39 -18.81 10.91
C MET A 318 4.46 -19.75 10.15
N ASP A 319 3.79 -20.68 10.83
CA ASP A 319 2.91 -21.69 10.24
C ASP A 319 1.47 -21.18 10.10
N ASN A 320 1.19 -19.94 10.52
CA ASN A 320 -0.12 -19.32 10.43
C ASN A 320 -0.24 -18.50 9.14
N GLU A 321 -0.97 -19.03 8.16
CA GLU A 321 -1.17 -18.42 6.84
C GLU A 321 -1.86 -17.04 6.89
N ASN A 322 -2.57 -16.72 7.97
CA ASN A 322 -3.26 -15.45 8.13
C ASN A 322 -2.39 -14.36 8.78
N ILE A 323 -1.18 -14.70 9.25
CA ILE A 323 -0.22 -13.72 9.80
C ILE A 323 0.94 -13.57 8.81
N ILE A 324 1.01 -12.41 8.16
CA ILE A 324 2.07 -12.08 7.21
C ILE A 324 3.02 -11.10 7.88
N VAL A 325 4.24 -11.54 8.19
CA VAL A 325 5.28 -10.68 8.77
C VAL A 325 6.18 -10.15 7.66
N VAL A 326 6.10 -8.84 7.41
CA VAL A 326 6.92 -8.13 6.43
C VAL A 326 8.08 -7.47 7.18
N LYS A 327 9.27 -8.06 7.03
CA LYS A 327 10.47 -7.59 7.73
C LYS A 327 11.10 -6.40 7.02
N LYS A 328 12.00 -5.72 7.73
CA LYS A 328 12.76 -4.58 7.20
C LYS A 328 13.40 -4.89 5.83
N GLU A 329 13.99 -6.08 5.66
CA GLU A 329 14.66 -6.45 4.41
C GLU A 329 13.68 -6.63 3.24
N ASN A 330 12.41 -6.96 3.51
CA ASN A 330 11.36 -6.97 2.52
C ASN A 330 10.92 -5.54 2.18
N LEU A 331 10.79 -4.70 3.19
CA LEU A 331 10.40 -3.29 3.04
C LEU A 331 11.44 -2.50 2.22
N GLU A 332 12.73 -2.73 2.46
CA GLU A 332 13.84 -2.17 1.67
C GLU A 332 13.78 -2.56 0.18
N LYS A 333 13.17 -3.71 -0.16
CA LYS A 333 13.00 -4.15 -1.56
C LYS A 333 11.78 -3.56 -2.23
N ILE A 334 10.67 -3.38 -1.49
CA ILE A 334 9.40 -2.94 -2.07
C ILE A 334 9.21 -1.42 -2.04
N TYR A 335 9.91 -0.71 -1.16
CA TYR A 335 9.98 0.74 -1.18
C TYR A 335 10.95 1.15 -2.28
N SER A 336 10.42 1.74 -3.36
CA SER A 336 11.24 2.21 -4.48
C SER A 336 12.33 3.14 -3.95
N PRO A 337 13.60 3.00 -4.40
CA PRO A 337 14.67 3.94 -4.06
C PRO A 337 14.34 5.39 -4.42
N SER A 338 13.40 5.62 -5.34
CA SER A 338 12.89 6.95 -5.68
C SER A 338 12.07 7.59 -4.54
N LEU A 339 11.54 6.79 -3.61
CA LEU A 339 10.78 7.27 -2.45
C LEU A 339 11.68 7.39 -1.22
N VAL A 340 12.50 6.37 -0.97
CA VAL A 340 13.37 6.33 0.22
C VAL A 340 14.74 6.96 -0.06
N SER A 341 14.81 8.29 -0.22
CA SER A 341 16.09 8.99 -0.43
C SER A 341 16.78 9.45 0.86
N ARG A 342 16.30 9.05 2.04
CA ARG A 342 16.71 9.63 3.32
C ARG A 342 17.58 8.70 4.19
N PRO A 343 18.62 9.21 4.88
CA PRO A 343 19.56 8.41 5.68
C PRO A 343 18.94 7.51 6.77
N GLN A 344 17.76 7.85 7.29
CA GLN A 344 17.07 7.05 8.31
C GLN A 344 16.65 5.65 7.85
N PHE A 345 16.34 5.48 6.57
CA PHE A 345 16.08 4.15 5.99
C PHE A 345 17.39 3.39 5.75
N TYR A 346 18.53 4.10 5.72
CA TYR A 346 19.89 3.59 5.55
C TYR A 346 20.75 3.80 6.81
N GLY A 347 20.22 3.49 8.00
CA GLY A 347 20.92 3.73 9.28
C GLY A 347 22.36 3.22 9.33
N TYR A 348 22.69 2.18 8.55
CA TYR A 348 24.07 1.70 8.37
C TYR A 348 24.97 2.70 7.62
N ILE A 349 24.51 3.26 6.50
CA ILE A 349 25.25 4.27 5.72
C ILE A 349 25.42 5.55 6.54
N ARG A 350 24.39 5.95 7.29
CA ARG A 350 24.48 7.09 8.20
C ARG A 350 25.61 6.91 9.24
N ARG A 351 25.69 5.74 9.87
CA ARG A 351 26.77 5.41 10.81
C ARG A 351 28.17 5.36 10.17
N ILE A 352 28.29 5.01 8.88
CA ILE A 352 29.56 5.05 8.16
C ILE A 352 29.99 6.49 7.85
N ILE A 353 29.04 7.41 7.64
CA ILE A 353 29.35 8.81 7.34
C ILE A 353 29.61 9.62 8.62
N GLU A 354 28.94 9.26 9.72
CA GLU A 354 29.08 9.95 11.02
C GLU A 354 30.28 9.48 11.86
N ASN A 355 30.94 8.38 11.47
CA ASN A 355 32.20 7.89 12.05
C ASN A 355 33.33 7.96 11.03
#